data_AF-A0A944YTV6-F1
#
_entry.id   AF-A0A944YTV6-F1
#
_cell.length_a   1.000
_cell.length_b   1.000
_cell.length_c   1.000
_cell.angle_alpha   90.00
_cell.angle_beta   90.00
_cell.angle_gamma   90.00
#
_symmetry.space_group_name_H-M   'P 1'
#
loop_
_entity.id
_entity.type
_entity.pdbx_description
1 polymer ?
#
loop_
_entity_poly.entity_id
_entity_poly.type
_entity_poly.pdbx_seq_one_letter_code
_entity_poly.pdbx_strand_id
1 'polypeptide(L)'
;MAKSKLIIIIVFTLIFTYQLNAQIPEMINIPSGSFIMGADSLGFTEHEVTLTNNFEMAKYETTVSEYCSMLNFALEENELLVIPNESVLNLSGDQQELLDLDSGSCLIEFIDNAFNVLDGAEQLPIVEVTWFGAAFYCNMLSRMNGGNELYNLQNWDCATYSESGFRLPTEAEWE
;
A
#
# COMPACT_ATOMS: atom_id res chain seq x y z
N MET A 1 29.54 45.08 -37.15
CA MET A 1 28.89 44.64 -35.90
C MET A 1 27.73 43.73 -36.24
N ALA A 2 27.95 42.42 -36.30
CA ALA A 2 26.87 41.43 -36.44
C ALA A 2 26.74 40.71 -35.08
N LYS A 3 25.63 40.93 -34.39
CA LYS A 3 25.32 40.20 -33.15
C LYS A 3 24.80 38.82 -33.53
N SER A 4 25.67 37.82 -33.44
CA SER A 4 25.32 36.40 -33.48
C SER A 4 24.36 36.11 -32.32
N LYS A 5 23.13 35.68 -32.63
CA LYS A 5 22.19 35.16 -31.64
C LYS A 5 22.50 33.68 -31.45
N LEU A 6 23.04 33.36 -30.28
CA LEU A 6 23.23 32.00 -29.79
C LEU A 6 21.85 31.38 -29.55
N ILE A 7 21.42 30.46 -30.43
CA ILE A 7 20.23 29.64 -30.22
C ILE A 7 20.65 28.51 -29.30
N ILE A 8 20.30 28.63 -28.02
CA ILE A 8 20.40 27.54 -27.04
C ILE A 8 19.28 26.56 -27.40
N ILE A 9 19.63 25.49 -28.11
CA ILE A 9 18.75 24.34 -28.29
C ILE A 9 18.73 23.62 -26.95
N ILE A 10 17.73 23.93 -26.13
CA ILE A 10 17.39 23.11 -24.97
C ILE A 10 16.88 21.79 -25.55
N VAL A 11 17.77 20.80 -25.62
CA VAL A 11 17.40 19.41 -25.84
C VAL A 11 16.63 19.00 -24.60
N PHE A 12 15.31 19.18 -24.64
CA PHE A 12 14.38 18.49 -23.77
C PHE A 12 14.52 17.01 -24.13
N THR A 13 15.49 16.33 -23.53
CA THR A 13 15.37 14.89 -23.33
C THR A 13 14.05 14.72 -22.59
N LEU A 14 13.01 14.28 -23.32
CA LEU A 14 11.90 13.54 -22.75
C LEU A 14 12.52 12.33 -22.07
N ILE A 15 13.03 12.54 -20.86
CA ILE A 15 12.91 11.52 -19.85
C ILE A 15 11.40 11.44 -19.70
N PHE A 16 10.81 10.44 -20.35
CA PHE A 16 9.49 9.97 -19.97
C PHE A 16 9.70 9.48 -18.55
N THR A 17 9.67 10.39 -17.58
CA THR A 17 9.37 10.04 -16.21
C THR A 17 7.95 9.54 -16.31
N TYR A 18 7.80 8.23 -16.57
CA TYR A 18 6.73 7.49 -15.94
C TYR A 18 6.95 7.76 -14.45
N GLN A 19 6.41 8.87 -13.96
CA GLN A 19 6.02 8.89 -12.57
C GLN A 19 5.01 7.76 -12.52
N LEU A 20 5.41 6.63 -11.94
CA LEU A 20 4.45 5.72 -11.34
C LEU A 20 3.57 6.64 -10.50
N ASN A 21 2.40 6.95 -11.03
CA ASN A 21 1.50 7.87 -10.39
C ASN A 21 0.91 7.05 -9.25
N ALA A 22 1.61 7.07 -8.11
CA ALA A 22 1.28 6.37 -6.88
C ALA A 22 -0.23 6.22 -6.75
N GLN A 23 -0.74 5.00 -6.93
CA GLN A 23 -2.17 4.74 -6.85
C GLN A 23 -2.54 4.59 -5.39
N ILE A 24 -2.95 5.71 -4.79
CA ILE A 24 -3.51 5.76 -3.45
C ILE A 24 -5.00 5.42 -3.56
N PRO A 25 -5.53 4.53 -2.70
CA PRO A 25 -6.94 4.17 -2.73
C PRO A 25 -7.87 5.36 -2.44
N GLU A 26 -9.10 5.29 -2.95
CA GLU A 26 -10.16 6.23 -2.60
C GLU A 26 -10.50 6.08 -1.12
N MET A 27 -10.12 7.08 -0.31
CA MET A 27 -10.41 7.12 1.12
C MET A 27 -11.72 7.85 1.40
N ILE A 28 -12.54 7.33 2.32
CA ILE A 28 -13.79 7.94 2.78
C ILE A 28 -13.72 8.27 4.27
N ASN A 29 -14.17 9.47 4.66
CA ASN A 29 -14.25 9.87 6.06
C ASN A 29 -15.44 9.20 6.76
N ILE A 30 -15.16 8.46 7.83
CA ILE A 30 -16.13 7.85 8.74
C ILE A 30 -16.19 8.71 10.01
N PRO A 31 -17.37 9.26 10.37
CA PRO A 31 -17.51 10.10 11.56
C PRO A 31 -17.37 9.28 12.85
N SER A 32 -16.86 9.92 13.90
CA SER A 32 -16.90 9.36 15.25
C SER A 32 -18.34 9.08 15.70
N GLY A 33 -18.50 8.09 16.57
CA GLY A 33 -19.81 7.67 17.03
C GLY A 33 -19.75 6.41 17.88
N SER A 34 -20.93 5.98 18.31
CA SER A 34 -21.12 4.75 19.08
C SER A 34 -22.03 3.80 18.31
N PHE A 35 -21.74 2.51 18.38
CA PHE A 35 -22.53 1.44 17.77
C PHE A 35 -22.45 0.18 18.63
N ILE A 36 -23.32 -0.79 18.35
CA ILE A 36 -23.26 -2.11 18.99
C ILE A 36 -22.45 -3.02 18.08
N MET A 37 -21.32 -3.49 18.59
CA MET A 37 -20.46 -4.47 17.94
C MET A 37 -20.84 -5.86 18.43
N GLY A 38 -20.85 -6.84 17.54
CA GLY A 38 -21.27 -8.21 17.78
C GLY A 38 -22.65 -8.53 17.22
N ALA A 39 -23.00 -9.81 17.31
CA ALA A 39 -24.28 -10.34 16.91
C ALA A 39 -24.56 -11.59 17.76
N ASP A 40 -25.35 -11.43 18.82
CA ASP A 40 -25.64 -12.52 19.76
C ASP A 40 -26.27 -13.72 19.03
N SER A 41 -27.05 -13.44 17.97
CA SER A 41 -27.67 -14.44 17.10
C SER A 41 -26.68 -15.37 16.38
N LEU A 42 -25.43 -14.92 16.21
CA LEU A 42 -24.33 -15.67 15.62
C LEU A 42 -23.29 -16.11 16.67
N GLY A 43 -23.54 -15.83 17.96
CA GLY A 43 -22.66 -16.19 19.07
C GLY A 43 -21.52 -15.20 19.32
N PHE A 44 -21.57 -13.99 18.75
CA PHE A 44 -20.62 -12.91 19.04
C PHE A 44 -21.26 -11.95 20.03
N THR A 45 -20.72 -11.88 21.25
CA THR A 45 -21.28 -11.07 22.34
C THR A 45 -21.44 -9.61 21.94
N GLU A 46 -22.69 -9.13 21.97
CA GLU A 46 -22.99 -7.72 21.71
C GLU A 46 -22.45 -6.81 22.82
N HIS A 47 -21.77 -5.73 22.44
CA HIS A 47 -21.28 -4.70 23.35
C HIS A 47 -21.21 -3.34 22.67
N GLU A 48 -21.35 -2.26 23.44
CA GLU A 48 -21.24 -0.91 22.91
C GLU A 48 -19.77 -0.54 22.69
N VAL A 49 -19.47 -0.08 21.47
CA VAL A 49 -18.18 0.47 21.07
C VAL A 49 -18.36 1.96 20.79
N THR A 50 -17.38 2.77 21.19
CA THR A 50 -17.34 4.21 20.87
C THR A 50 -16.02 4.55 20.21
N LEU A 51 -16.09 4.94 18.93
CA LEU A 51 -14.98 5.51 18.20
C LEU A 51 -14.97 7.02 18.46
N THR A 52 -13.96 7.52 19.15
CA THR A 52 -13.93 8.91 19.65
C THR A 52 -13.44 9.92 18.63
N ASN A 53 -12.80 9.46 17.56
CA ASN A 53 -12.27 10.30 16.48
C ASN A 53 -12.88 9.87 15.14
N ASN A 54 -13.01 10.83 14.23
CA ASN A 54 -13.22 10.49 12.83
C ASN A 54 -11.96 9.77 12.32
N PHE A 55 -12.13 8.89 11.35
CA PHE A 55 -11.04 8.25 10.65
C PHE A 55 -11.41 8.10 9.17
N GLU A 56 -10.42 7.81 8.33
CA GLU A 56 -10.65 7.51 6.93
C GLU A 56 -10.42 6.02 6.68
N MET A 57 -11.25 5.40 5.84
CA MET A 57 -11.07 4.02 5.40
C MET A 57 -11.12 3.96 3.87
N ALA A 58 -10.35 3.05 3.29
CA ALA A 58 -10.47 2.76 1.86
C ALA A 58 -11.91 2.32 1.56
N LYS A 59 -12.49 2.89 0.51
CA LYS A 59 -13.88 2.61 0.12
C LYS A 59 -14.07 1.19 -0.41
N TYR A 60 -13.01 0.63 -0.99
CA TYR A 60 -12.96 -0.72 -1.55
C TYR A 60 -11.73 -1.45 -1.02
N GLU A 61 -11.69 -2.76 -1.22
CA GLU A 61 -10.49 -3.55 -1.02
C GLU A 61 -9.36 -3.02 -1.93
N THR A 62 -8.12 -3.07 -1.44
CA THR A 62 -6.95 -2.70 -2.24
C THR A 62 -6.90 -3.53 -3.51
N THR A 63 -6.78 -2.86 -4.64
CA THR A 63 -6.71 -3.50 -5.96
C THR A 63 -5.33 -4.05 -6.26
N VAL A 64 -5.25 -4.99 -7.21
CA VAL A 64 -3.96 -5.50 -7.70
C VAL A 64 -3.08 -4.37 -8.27
N SER A 65 -3.68 -3.40 -8.98
CA SER A 65 -2.95 -2.26 -9.54
C SER A 65 -2.36 -1.35 -8.46
N GLU A 66 -3.12 -1.06 -7.39
CA GLU A 66 -2.64 -0.25 -6.26
C GLU A 66 -1.50 -0.95 -5.52
N TYR A 67 -1.62 -2.25 -5.26
CA TYR A 67 -0.56 -3.02 -4.59
C TYR A 67 0.70 -3.15 -5.48
N CYS A 68 0.54 -3.40 -6.78
CA CYS A 68 1.63 -3.46 -7.75
C CYS A 68 2.37 -2.11 -7.87
N SER A 69 1.64 -0.99 -7.84
CA SER A 69 2.24 0.35 -7.79
C SER A 69 3.11 0.52 -6.54
N MET A 70 2.68 0.01 -5.39
CA MET A 70 3.48 0.03 -4.16
C MET A 70 4.72 -0.85 -4.26
N LEU A 71 4.60 -2.07 -4.79
CA LEU A 71 5.76 -2.97 -4.95
C LEU A 71 6.85 -2.35 -5.82
N ASN A 72 6.47 -1.71 -6.93
CA ASN A 72 7.43 -1.01 -7.79
C ASN A 72 8.06 0.20 -7.08
N PHE A 73 7.29 0.98 -6.31
CA PHE A 73 7.85 2.05 -5.49
C PHE A 73 8.86 1.52 -4.45
N ALA A 74 8.50 0.47 -3.71
CA ALA A 74 9.37 -0.14 -2.70
C ALA A 74 10.62 -0.78 -3.33
N LEU A 75 10.52 -1.30 -4.55
CA LEU A 75 11.66 -1.80 -5.32
C LEU A 75 12.64 -0.68 -5.67
N GLU A 76 12.15 0.46 -6.14
CA GLU A 76 12.96 1.65 -6.44
C GLU A 76 13.66 2.20 -5.18
N GLU A 77 12.98 2.16 -4.04
CA GLU A 77 13.51 2.56 -2.73
C GLU A 77 14.47 1.53 -2.11
N ASN A 78 14.68 0.38 -2.76
CA ASN A 78 15.51 -0.74 -2.26
C ASN A 78 15.01 -1.32 -0.92
N GLU A 79 13.69 -1.39 -0.73
CA GLU A 79 13.07 -1.91 0.49
C GLU A 79 12.66 -3.39 0.38
N LEU A 80 12.85 -4.01 -0.79
CA LEU A 80 12.42 -5.37 -1.08
C LEU A 80 13.58 -6.33 -1.32
N LEU A 81 13.43 -7.56 -0.82
CA LEU A 81 14.14 -8.73 -1.31
C LEU A 81 13.17 -9.52 -2.19
N VAL A 82 13.46 -9.59 -3.49
CA VAL A 82 12.64 -10.34 -4.45
C VAL A 82 13.32 -11.68 -4.75
N ILE A 83 12.60 -12.77 -4.50
CA ILE A 83 12.99 -14.12 -4.93
C ILE A 83 12.11 -14.45 -6.14
N PRO A 84 12.65 -14.36 -7.38
CA PRO A 84 11.83 -14.44 -8.58
C PRO A 84 11.05 -15.75 -8.68
N ASN A 85 9.74 -15.66 -8.94
CA ASN A 85 8.81 -16.79 -9.00
C ASN A 85 8.69 -17.60 -7.69
N GLU A 86 8.97 -16.98 -6.54
CA GLU A 86 8.82 -17.59 -5.22
C GLU A 86 8.13 -16.61 -4.27
N SER A 87 8.79 -15.50 -3.92
CA SER A 87 8.30 -14.63 -2.85
C SER A 87 8.83 -13.20 -2.94
N VAL A 88 8.08 -12.25 -2.41
CA VAL A 88 8.56 -10.89 -2.11
C VAL A 88 8.64 -10.73 -0.59
N LEU A 89 9.80 -10.31 -0.09
CA LEU A 89 10.04 -10.06 1.32
C LEU A 89 10.44 -8.61 1.58
N ASN A 90 10.21 -8.10 2.79
CA ASN A 90 10.84 -6.85 3.22
C ASN A 90 12.34 -7.05 3.42
N LEU A 91 13.14 -6.05 3.02
CA LEU A 91 14.59 -6.05 3.21
C LEU A 91 14.98 -5.53 4.60
N SER A 92 14.27 -4.51 5.07
CA SER A 92 14.54 -3.81 6.33
C SER A 92 13.74 -4.40 7.49
N GLY A 93 14.37 -4.52 8.67
CA GLY A 93 13.71 -4.96 9.91
C GLY A 93 13.69 -6.48 10.11
N ASP A 94 12.65 -6.98 10.77
CA ASP A 94 12.37 -8.41 10.89
C ASP A 94 11.78 -8.89 9.57
N GLN A 95 12.54 -9.70 8.85
CA GLN A 95 12.20 -10.13 7.50
C GLN A 95 11.01 -11.08 7.50
N GLN A 96 9.99 -10.72 6.74
CA GLN A 96 8.76 -11.46 6.55
C GLN A 96 8.42 -11.53 5.07
N GLU A 97 7.68 -12.56 4.70
CA GLU A 97 7.04 -12.63 3.40
C GLU A 97 5.89 -11.62 3.32
N LEU A 98 5.86 -10.87 2.21
CA LEU A 98 4.85 -9.84 1.92
C LEU A 98 3.82 -10.34 0.91
N LEU A 99 4.29 -10.97 -0.17
CA LEU A 99 3.48 -11.50 -1.26
C LEU A 99 4.04 -12.85 -1.68
N ASP A 100 3.18 -13.86 -1.70
CA ASP A 100 3.47 -15.16 -2.30
C ASP A 100 3.36 -15.04 -3.84
N LEU A 101 4.50 -15.17 -4.53
CA LEU A 101 4.59 -15.05 -6.00
C LEU A 101 4.43 -16.39 -6.70
N ASP A 102 4.61 -17.52 -6.02
CA ASP A 102 4.49 -18.85 -6.63
C ASP A 102 3.10 -19.46 -6.51
N SER A 103 2.24 -18.86 -5.69
CA SER A 103 0.83 -19.20 -5.63
C SER A 103 0.15 -19.07 -6.99
N GLY A 104 -0.57 -20.12 -7.40
CA GLY A 104 -1.35 -20.13 -8.64
C GLY A 104 -2.53 -19.15 -8.66
N SER A 105 -2.81 -18.48 -7.54
CA SER A 105 -3.80 -17.40 -7.44
C SER A 105 -3.19 -16.00 -7.44
N CYS A 106 -1.85 -15.88 -7.48
CA CYS A 106 -1.17 -14.59 -7.52
C CYS A 106 -1.46 -13.87 -8.85
N LEU A 107 -1.78 -12.58 -8.75
CA LEU A 107 -2.20 -11.74 -9.88
C LEU A 107 -1.12 -10.74 -10.31
N ILE A 108 0.10 -10.91 -9.78
CA ILE A 108 1.27 -10.08 -10.07
C ILE A 108 2.42 -11.00 -10.53
N GLU A 109 3.13 -10.57 -11.58
CA GLU A 109 4.35 -11.22 -12.04
C GLU A 109 5.56 -10.30 -11.93
N PHE A 110 6.75 -10.87 -11.75
CA PHE A 110 8.01 -10.12 -11.71
C PHE A 110 8.86 -10.44 -12.95
N ILE A 111 8.92 -9.51 -13.89
CA ILE A 111 9.59 -9.66 -15.19
C ILE A 111 10.45 -8.43 -15.46
N ASP A 112 11.65 -8.63 -16.00
CA ASP A 112 12.57 -7.55 -16.37
C ASP A 112 12.82 -6.52 -15.25
N ASN A 113 12.90 -7.02 -14.02
CA ASN A 113 13.12 -6.23 -12.80
C ASN A 113 11.99 -5.23 -12.50
N ALA A 114 10.75 -5.57 -12.83
CA ALA A 114 9.55 -4.81 -12.48
C ALA A 114 8.39 -5.75 -12.15
N PHE A 115 7.50 -5.28 -11.27
CA PHE A 115 6.23 -5.96 -10.99
C PHE A 115 5.18 -5.52 -12.02
N ASN A 116 4.46 -6.48 -12.58
CA ASN A 116 3.41 -6.28 -13.57
C ASN A 116 2.14 -6.96 -13.11
N VAL A 117 1.00 -6.34 -13.39
CA VAL A 117 -0.32 -6.94 -13.13
C VAL A 117 -0.67 -7.88 -14.28
N LEU A 118 -1.26 -9.04 -13.98
CA LEU A 118 -1.78 -9.92 -15.02
C LEU A 118 -2.94 -9.25 -15.78
N ASP A 119 -2.97 -9.42 -17.11
CA ASP A 119 -3.95 -8.80 -18.00
C ASP A 119 -5.41 -8.95 -17.49
N GLY A 120 -6.07 -7.82 -17.23
CA GLY A 120 -7.47 -7.79 -16.79
C GLY A 120 -7.71 -7.95 -15.29
N ALA A 121 -6.65 -8.05 -14.48
CA ALA A 121 -6.73 -8.18 -13.02
C ALA A 121 -6.62 -6.84 -12.28
N GLU A 122 -6.42 -5.72 -12.96
CA GLU A 122 -6.00 -4.44 -12.37
C GLU A 122 -6.94 -3.91 -11.29
N GLN A 123 -8.24 -4.18 -11.44
CA GLN A 123 -9.28 -3.70 -10.53
C GLN A 123 -9.83 -4.80 -9.61
N LEU A 124 -9.26 -6.01 -9.66
CA LEU A 124 -9.60 -7.06 -8.72
C LEU A 124 -8.95 -6.77 -7.35
N PRO A 125 -9.53 -7.25 -6.24
CA PRO A 125 -8.87 -7.23 -4.95
C PRO A 125 -7.56 -8.01 -5.00
N ILE A 126 -6.49 -7.47 -4.41
CA ILE A 126 -5.24 -8.21 -4.26
C ILE A 126 -5.44 -9.41 -3.32
N VAL A 127 -4.80 -10.53 -3.66
CA VAL A 127 -4.83 -11.79 -2.92
C VAL A 127 -3.40 -12.31 -2.75
N GLU A 128 -3.23 -13.37 -1.96
CA GLU A 128 -1.92 -13.97 -1.65
C GLU A 128 -0.95 -13.03 -0.92
N VAL A 129 -1.50 -11.97 -0.31
CA VAL A 129 -0.78 -11.01 0.53
C VAL A 129 -0.89 -11.42 1.99
N THR A 130 0.24 -11.44 2.70
CA THR A 130 0.27 -11.75 4.13
C THR A 130 -0.17 -10.55 4.95
N TRP A 131 -0.44 -10.74 6.25
CA TRP A 131 -0.66 -9.61 7.16
C TRP A 131 0.52 -8.63 7.17
N PHE A 132 1.76 -9.15 7.09
CA PHE A 132 2.98 -8.33 7.01
C PHE A 132 3.05 -7.55 5.69
N GLY A 133 2.64 -8.17 4.58
CA GLY A 133 2.49 -7.48 3.29
C GLY A 133 1.50 -6.33 3.34
N ALA A 134 0.36 -6.52 4.01
CA ALA A 134 -0.63 -5.47 4.19
C ALA A 134 -0.14 -4.34 5.12
N ALA A 135 0.54 -4.67 6.21
CA ALA A 135 1.15 -3.68 7.11
C ALA A 135 2.28 -2.89 6.41
N PHE A 136 3.13 -3.58 5.65
CA PHE A 136 4.17 -2.95 4.84
C PHE A 136 3.57 -2.03 3.76
N TYR A 137 2.50 -2.46 3.09
CA TYR A 137 1.74 -1.63 2.14
C TYR A 137 1.28 -0.32 2.78
N CYS A 138 0.75 -0.35 4.00
CA CYS A 138 0.37 0.86 4.73
C CYS A 138 1.56 1.81 4.95
N ASN A 139 2.72 1.29 5.37
CA ASN A 139 3.92 2.12 5.51
C ASN A 139 4.36 2.76 4.20
N MET A 140 4.39 1.97 3.11
CA MET A 140 4.76 2.50 1.80
C MET A 140 3.75 3.51 1.28
N LEU A 141 2.44 3.30 1.48
CA LEU A 141 1.41 4.29 1.17
C LEU A 141 1.61 5.58 1.96
N SER A 142 1.93 5.49 3.26
CA SER A 142 2.28 6.67 4.06
C SER A 142 3.44 7.42 3.42
N ARG A 143 4.52 6.72 3.09
CA ARG A 143 5.70 7.32 2.47
C ARG A 143 5.39 7.96 1.11
N MET A 144 4.65 7.26 0.25
CA MET A 144 4.18 7.75 -1.07
C MET A 144 3.32 9.02 -0.93
N ASN A 145 2.59 9.17 0.18
CA ASN A 145 1.76 10.33 0.48
C ASN A 145 2.45 11.38 1.38
N GLY A 146 3.74 11.20 1.71
CA GLY A 146 4.49 12.09 2.59
C GLY A 146 4.06 12.09 4.07
N GLY A 147 3.37 11.04 4.52
CA GLY A 147 2.97 10.80 5.90
C GLY A 147 3.93 9.92 6.69
N ASN A 148 3.55 9.56 7.92
CA ASN A 148 4.39 8.77 8.81
C ASN A 148 4.10 7.27 8.65
N GLU A 149 5.16 6.47 8.72
CA GLU A 149 5.08 5.01 8.80
C GLU A 149 4.63 4.61 10.19
N LEU A 150 3.50 3.92 10.29
CA LEU A 150 2.90 3.56 11.58
C LEU A 150 3.34 2.19 12.08
N TYR A 151 3.80 1.30 11.20
CA TYR A 151 4.33 0.00 11.59
C TYR A 151 5.84 0.05 11.79
N ASN A 152 6.32 -0.44 12.92
CA ASN A 152 7.74 -0.62 13.16
C ASN A 152 8.18 -1.94 12.50
N LEU A 153 8.99 -1.90 11.45
CA LEU A 153 9.39 -3.11 10.73
C LEU A 153 10.31 -4.05 11.52
N GLN A 154 10.85 -3.66 12.67
CA GLN A 154 11.68 -4.53 13.52
C GLN A 154 10.86 -5.47 14.41
N ASN A 155 9.63 -5.09 14.76
CA ASN A 155 8.78 -5.89 15.65
C ASN A 155 7.30 -5.92 15.24
N TRP A 156 6.96 -5.24 14.15
CA TRP A 156 5.63 -5.11 13.56
C TRP A 156 4.56 -4.45 14.43
N ASP A 157 4.95 -3.77 15.50
CA ASP A 157 4.03 -2.97 16.31
C ASP A 157 3.51 -1.78 15.51
N CYS A 158 2.22 -1.48 15.65
CA CYS A 158 1.60 -0.31 15.04
C CYS A 158 1.44 0.82 16.06
N ALA A 159 1.99 1.99 15.75
CA ALA A 159 1.74 3.23 16.47
C ALA A 159 0.33 3.76 16.14
N THR A 160 -0.67 3.26 16.87
CA THR A 160 -2.08 3.64 16.69
C THR A 160 -2.38 4.97 17.40
N TYR A 161 -3.14 5.86 16.76
CA TYR A 161 -3.74 7.09 17.34
C TYR A 161 -2.79 8.24 17.75
N SER A 162 -1.48 8.14 17.53
CA SER A 162 -0.53 9.22 17.85
C SER A 162 -0.07 10.04 16.65
N GLU A 163 -0.18 9.50 15.43
CA GLU A 163 0.43 10.07 14.23
C GLU A 163 -0.46 9.88 13.00
N SER A 164 -0.27 10.72 11.98
CA SER A 164 -0.97 10.63 10.70
C SER A 164 -0.24 9.70 9.74
N GLY A 165 -0.91 8.62 9.32
CA GLY A 165 -0.41 7.64 8.36
C GLY A 165 -1.46 6.58 8.06
N PHE A 166 -1.21 5.74 7.06
CA PHE A 166 -2.06 4.59 6.75
C PHE A 166 -1.76 3.45 7.71
N ARG A 167 -2.80 2.68 8.05
CA ARG A 167 -2.72 1.42 8.79
C ARG A 167 -3.92 0.55 8.47
N LEU A 168 -3.85 -0.71 8.86
CA LEU A 168 -5.04 -1.56 8.88
C LEU A 168 -6.07 -0.99 9.89
N PRO A 169 -7.38 -1.13 9.60
CA PRO A 169 -8.41 -0.80 10.57
C PRO A 169 -8.29 -1.72 11.78
N THR A 170 -8.68 -1.21 12.94
CA THR A 170 -9.00 -2.10 14.07
C THR A 170 -10.27 -2.89 13.75
N GLU A 171 -10.50 -4.01 14.45
CA GLU A 171 -11.73 -4.80 14.28
C GLU A 171 -12.99 -3.93 14.47
N ALA A 172 -12.98 -3.06 15.48
CA ALA A 172 -14.04 -2.10 15.77
C ALA A 172 -14.20 -0.98 14.74
N GLU A 173 -13.18 -0.65 13.96
CA GLU A 173 -13.31 0.32 12.85
C GLU A 173 -13.85 -0.35 11.58
N TRP A 174 -13.69 -1.66 11.46
CA TRP A 174 -14.09 -2.44 10.29
C TRP A 174 -15.55 -2.91 10.33
N GLU A 175 -16.09 -3.15 11.53
CA GLU A 175 -17.47 -3.60 11.73
C GLU A 175 -18.53 -2.48 11.55
#